data_AF-A0A3E0TTC8-F1
#
_entry.id   AF-A0A3E0TTC8-F1
#
_cell.length_a   1.000
_cell.length_b   1.000
_cell.length_c   1.000
_cell.angle_alpha   90.00
_cell.angle_beta   90.00
_cell.angle_gamma   90.00
#
_symmetry.space_group_name_H-M   'P 1'
#
loop_
_entity.id
_entity.type
_entity.pdbx_description
1 polymer ?
#
loop_
_entity_poly.entity_id
_entity_poly.type
_entity_poly.pdbx_seq_one_letter_code
_entity_poly.pdbx_strand_id
1 'polypeptide(L)'
;MPIKRFVALLALILMSFSAHSKVYQCTDANGAVVFQGTPCAQEAQETELYKAKQGKFGFHPSWFVSPRVGGAVARCTDTGCVCKDNTYAYQQNLNTRLLNAMSSLQGSWRYYQMMFDRYIKVQKNGKASGLKKSLDDAACRVAVNQKTIELYYQEVSDSIINEHEMASSAVNRINDQCRQPNETGWTNSDRAKAWVKCRDRNRKAHNQANRLKREYSGYYFSLMQERKKLFSPRSQAR
;
A
#
# COMPACT_ATOMS: atom_id res chain seq x y z
N MET A 1 -37.84 33.55 34.47
CA MET A 1 -36.72 32.71 34.94
C MET A 1 -36.62 31.42 34.11
N PRO A 2 -35.84 31.36 33.00
CA PRO A 2 -35.67 30.13 32.22
C PRO A 2 -34.22 29.58 32.16
N ILE A 3 -33.29 30.12 32.95
CA ILE A 3 -31.85 29.79 32.83
C ILE A 3 -31.51 28.41 33.43
N LYS A 4 -32.27 27.92 34.41
CA LYS A 4 -31.94 26.67 35.12
C LYS A 4 -32.19 25.38 34.30
N ARG A 5 -33.01 25.43 33.24
CA ARG A 5 -33.28 24.24 32.39
C ARG A 5 -32.21 24.00 31.31
N PHE A 6 -31.50 25.05 30.88
CA PHE A 6 -30.45 24.91 29.86
C PHE A 6 -29.16 24.29 30.39
N VAL A 7 -28.83 24.51 31.66
CA VAL A 7 -27.60 23.96 32.29
C VAL A 7 -27.69 22.43 32.46
N ALA A 8 -28.88 21.90 32.74
CA ALA A 8 -29.08 20.46 32.90
C ALA A 8 -28.93 19.69 31.57
N LEU A 9 -29.31 20.30 30.43
CA LEU A 9 -29.18 19.68 29.12
C LEU A 9 -27.73 19.66 28.62
N LEU A 10 -26.94 20.69 28.95
CA LEU A 10 -25.53 20.79 28.56
C LEU A 10 -24.64 19.80 29.32
N ALA A 11 -24.99 19.48 30.58
CA ALA A 11 -24.26 18.50 31.39
C ALA A 11 -24.44 17.05 30.90
N LEU A 12 -25.58 16.72 30.28
CA LEU A 12 -25.86 15.37 29.77
C LEU A 12 -25.12 15.05 28.46
N ILE A 13 -24.80 16.07 27.64
CA ILE A 13 -24.09 15.90 26.36
C ILE A 13 -22.58 15.69 26.57
N LEU A 14 -22.02 16.17 27.69
CA LEU A 14 -20.59 16.04 28.01
C LEU A 14 -20.18 14.64 28.52
N MET A 15 -21.12 13.72 28.76
CA MET A 15 -20.79 12.34 29.19
C MET A 15 -20.82 11.30 28.05
N SER A 16 -21.04 11.71 26.80
CA SER A 16 -20.96 10.82 25.64
C SER A 16 -19.50 10.61 25.18
N PHE A 17 -18.58 10.32 26.10
CA PHE A 17 -17.25 9.85 25.72
C PHE A 17 -17.37 8.42 25.21
N SER A 18 -17.09 8.24 23.93
CA SER A 18 -17.01 6.97 23.24
C SER A 18 -16.01 6.04 23.95
N ALA A 19 -16.50 5.19 24.86
CA ALA A 19 -15.74 4.09 25.42
C ALA A 19 -15.52 3.04 24.31
N HIS A 20 -14.44 3.19 23.56
CA HIS A 20 -14.00 2.15 22.64
C HIS A 20 -13.39 0.99 23.44
N SER A 21 -14.23 0.05 23.87
CA SER A 21 -13.77 -1.19 24.49
C SER A 21 -13.15 -2.08 23.40
N LYS A 22 -11.82 -2.19 23.39
CA LYS A 22 -11.13 -3.25 22.65
C LYS A 22 -11.09 -4.50 23.54
N VAL A 23 -11.59 -5.62 23.01
CA VAL A 23 -11.50 -6.92 23.68
C VAL A 23 -10.22 -7.60 23.20
N TYR A 24 -9.35 -7.96 24.14
CA TYR A 24 -8.11 -8.70 23.91
C TYR A 24 -8.34 -10.16 24.28
N GLN A 25 -7.92 -11.07 23.39
CA GLN A 25 -7.88 -12.50 23.68
C GLN A 25 -6.53 -12.84 24.30
N CYS A 26 -6.53 -13.35 25.53
CA CYS A 26 -5.35 -13.73 26.27
C CYS A 26 -5.41 -15.23 26.58
N THR A 27 -4.26 -15.89 26.53
CA THR A 27 -4.12 -17.26 27.00
C THR A 27 -3.52 -17.21 28.41
N ASP A 28 -4.18 -17.81 29.38
CA ASP A 28 -3.64 -17.92 30.74
C ASP A 28 -2.52 -18.98 30.82
N ALA A 29 -1.86 -19.07 31.97
CA ALA A 29 -0.78 -20.04 32.19
C ALA A 29 -1.23 -21.52 32.09
N ASN A 30 -2.54 -21.79 32.08
CA ASN A 30 -3.13 -23.12 31.97
C ASN A 30 -3.61 -23.43 30.54
N GLY A 31 -3.38 -22.53 29.58
CA GLY A 31 -3.83 -22.67 28.19
C GLY A 31 -5.30 -22.29 27.97
N ALA A 32 -5.99 -21.76 28.98
CA ALA A 32 -7.37 -21.33 28.85
C ALA A 32 -7.45 -19.94 28.19
N VAL A 33 -8.41 -19.78 27.29
CA VAL A 33 -8.63 -18.53 26.56
C VAL A 33 -9.57 -17.62 27.36
N VAL A 34 -9.08 -16.43 27.72
CA VAL A 34 -9.87 -15.39 28.39
C VAL A 34 -9.95 -14.13 27.53
N PHE A 35 -11.10 -13.47 27.56
CA PHE A 35 -11.34 -12.20 26.85
C PHE A 35 -11.40 -11.07 27.86
N GLN A 36 -10.55 -10.06 27.71
CA GLN A 36 -10.44 -8.95 28.66
C GLN A 36 -10.33 -7.59 27.97
N GLY A 37 -10.83 -6.54 28.63
CA GLY A 37 -10.75 -5.15 28.13
C GLY A 37 -9.37 -4.51 28.28
N THR A 38 -8.47 -5.18 29.01
CA THR A 38 -7.09 -4.77 29.27
C THR A 38 -6.10 -5.62 28.47
N PRO A 39 -4.96 -5.08 27.99
CA PRO A 39 -3.93 -5.86 27.31
C PRO A 39 -3.43 -7.02 28.18
N CYS A 40 -3.09 -8.16 27.56
CA CYS A 40 -2.58 -9.34 28.25
C CYS A 40 -1.29 -9.04 29.03
N ALA A 41 -1.22 -9.49 30.29
CA ALA A 41 0.05 -9.60 31.01
C ALA A 41 0.94 -10.64 30.30
N GLN A 42 2.25 -10.45 30.36
CA GLN A 42 3.23 -11.01 29.42
C GLN A 42 3.17 -12.55 29.26
N GLU A 43 3.59 -12.99 28.07
CA GLU A 43 3.92 -14.38 27.66
C GLU A 43 2.88 -15.21 26.91
N ALA A 44 1.88 -14.59 26.28
CA ALA A 44 1.19 -15.26 25.18
C ALA A 44 2.11 -15.27 23.95
N GLN A 45 2.65 -16.44 23.59
CA GLN A 45 3.13 -16.68 22.22
C GLN A 45 2.01 -16.29 21.27
N GLU A 46 2.32 -15.35 20.40
CA GLU A 46 1.35 -14.69 19.54
C GLU A 46 0.94 -15.63 18.40
N THR A 47 0.03 -16.55 18.66
CA THR A 47 -0.72 -17.19 17.57
C THR A 47 -1.67 -16.14 17.04
N GLU A 48 -1.26 -15.51 15.94
CA GLU A 48 -2.09 -14.64 15.11
C GLU A 48 -3.37 -15.40 14.75
N LEU A 49 -4.42 -15.29 15.58
CA LEU A 49 -5.75 -15.85 15.29
C LEU A 49 -6.44 -14.97 14.24
N TYR A 50 -5.83 -14.85 13.07
CA TYR A 50 -6.51 -14.37 11.88
C TYR A 50 -7.12 -15.57 11.18
N LYS A 51 -8.43 -15.75 11.35
CA LYS A 51 -9.24 -16.35 10.28
C LYS A 51 -9.13 -15.40 9.10
N ALA A 52 -8.24 -15.71 8.16
CA ALA A 52 -7.99 -14.92 6.98
C ALA A 52 -9.29 -14.69 6.21
N LYS A 53 -9.94 -13.54 6.43
CA LYS A 53 -10.75 -12.95 5.37
C LYS A 53 -9.79 -12.75 4.20
N GLN A 54 -10.17 -13.20 3.01
CA GLN A 54 -9.38 -12.98 1.79
C GLN A 54 -8.89 -11.53 1.79
N GLY A 55 -7.58 -11.33 1.72
CA GLY A 55 -7.05 -9.98 1.77
C GLY A 55 -7.44 -9.19 0.51
N LYS A 56 -7.47 -7.86 0.63
CA LYS A 56 -7.88 -6.98 -0.47
C LYS A 56 -6.96 -7.18 -1.67
N PHE A 57 -7.53 -7.29 -2.86
CA PHE A 57 -6.80 -7.42 -4.13
C PHE A 57 -5.86 -8.64 -4.23
N GLY A 58 -6.10 -9.67 -3.42
CA GLY A 58 -5.25 -10.85 -3.31
C GLY A 58 -4.02 -10.66 -2.41
N PHE A 59 -3.82 -9.48 -1.83
CA PHE A 59 -2.74 -9.24 -0.86
C PHE A 59 -2.94 -10.03 0.41
N HIS A 60 -1.85 -10.32 1.11
CA HIS A 60 -1.94 -10.95 2.41
C HIS A 60 -2.59 -9.99 3.42
N PRO A 61 -3.63 -10.43 4.17
CA PRO A 61 -4.40 -9.55 5.05
C PRO A 61 -3.54 -8.88 6.15
N SER A 62 -2.43 -9.50 6.56
CA SER A 62 -1.54 -8.94 7.59
C SER A 62 -0.90 -7.59 7.22
N TRP A 63 -0.91 -7.21 5.94
CA TRP A 63 -0.45 -5.89 5.48
C TRP A 63 -1.44 -4.75 5.77
N PHE A 64 -2.73 -5.07 5.87
CA PHE A 64 -3.83 -4.10 5.96
C PHE A 64 -4.49 -4.05 7.35
N VAL A 65 -3.83 -4.65 8.35
CA VAL A 65 -4.26 -4.56 9.75
C VAL A 65 -3.99 -3.14 10.26
N SER A 66 -4.91 -2.56 11.03
CA SER A 66 -4.66 -1.25 11.63
C SER A 66 -3.56 -1.33 12.71
N PRO A 67 -2.68 -0.32 12.84
CA PRO A 67 -1.74 -0.22 13.94
C PRO A 67 -2.44 -0.33 15.31
N ARG A 68 -1.91 -1.17 16.21
CA ARG A 68 -2.53 -1.51 17.50
C ARG A 68 -2.70 -0.30 18.40
N VAL A 69 -1.67 0.54 18.48
CA VAL A 69 -1.61 1.75 19.28
C VAL A 69 -1.48 2.96 18.36
N GLY A 70 -2.08 4.06 18.78
CA GLY A 70 -2.10 5.31 18.05
C GLY A 70 -3.44 5.59 17.38
N GLY A 71 -4.25 4.58 17.04
CA GLY A 71 -5.58 4.81 16.45
C GLY A 71 -5.54 5.65 15.18
N ALA A 72 -4.44 5.55 14.42
CA ALA A 72 -4.23 6.33 13.21
C ALA A 72 -5.24 5.91 12.14
N VAL A 73 -6.09 6.84 11.74
CA VAL A 73 -7.01 6.71 10.60
C VAL A 73 -6.61 7.77 9.59
N ALA A 74 -6.20 7.34 8.39
CA ALA A 74 -5.90 8.23 7.29
C ALA A 74 -7.17 8.53 6.49
N ARG A 75 -7.40 9.81 6.21
CA ARG A 75 -8.41 10.28 5.24
C ARG A 75 -7.66 10.87 4.07
N CYS A 76 -7.86 10.31 2.88
CA CYS A 76 -7.14 10.73 1.69
C CYS A 76 -8.12 11.28 0.64
N THR A 77 -7.67 12.34 -0.04
CA THR A 77 -8.30 12.97 -1.20
C THR A 77 -7.42 12.72 -2.44
N ASP A 78 -7.72 13.39 -3.54
CA ASP A 78 -6.89 13.47 -4.74
C ASP A 78 -5.55 14.22 -4.52
N THR A 79 -5.55 15.18 -3.59
CA THR A 79 -4.42 16.09 -3.28
C THR A 79 -3.51 15.63 -2.14
N GLY A 80 -3.98 14.77 -1.23
CA GLY A 80 -3.15 14.29 -0.14
C GLY A 80 -3.89 13.39 0.84
N CYS A 81 -3.23 13.09 1.96
CA CYS A 81 -3.84 12.45 3.11
C CYS A 81 -3.68 13.29 4.37
N VAL A 82 -4.67 13.20 5.25
CA VAL A 82 -4.63 13.72 6.61
C VAL A 82 -4.69 12.53 7.57
N CYS A 83 -3.81 12.52 8.55
CA CYS A 83 -3.83 11.56 9.64
C CYS A 83 -3.47 12.28 10.94
N LYS A 84 -4.44 12.38 11.85
CA LYS A 84 -4.35 13.23 13.04
C LYS A 84 -4.00 14.67 12.63
N ASP A 85 -2.96 15.24 13.23
CA ASP A 85 -2.51 16.61 12.99
C ASP A 85 -1.50 16.71 11.83
N ASN A 86 -1.18 15.58 11.17
CA ASN A 86 -0.22 15.53 10.08
C ASN A 86 -0.93 15.52 8.71
N THR A 87 -0.43 16.35 7.80
CA THR A 87 -0.85 16.38 6.40
C THR A 87 0.26 15.84 5.50
N TYR A 88 -0.12 14.98 4.55
CA TYR A 88 0.75 14.31 3.59
C TYR A 88 0.31 14.68 2.18
N ALA A 89 0.89 15.75 1.62
CA ALA A 89 0.56 16.20 0.28
C ALA A 89 1.14 15.25 -0.79
N TYR A 90 0.37 15.03 -1.86
CA TYR A 90 0.85 14.29 -3.00
C TYR A 90 1.57 15.21 -3.99
N GLN A 91 2.83 14.88 -4.32
CA GLN A 91 3.64 15.62 -5.31
C GLN A 91 3.84 14.85 -6.62
N GLN A 92 3.36 13.62 -6.68
CA GLN A 92 3.67 12.66 -7.73
C GLN A 92 2.41 12.30 -8.51
N ASN A 93 2.62 11.86 -9.76
CA ASN A 93 1.56 11.25 -10.55
C ASN A 93 1.02 9.98 -9.86
N LEU A 94 -0.16 9.54 -10.31
CA LEU A 94 -0.90 8.48 -9.65
C LEU A 94 -0.16 7.12 -9.67
N ASN A 95 0.53 6.79 -10.76
CA ASN A 95 1.32 5.55 -10.87
C ASN A 95 2.44 5.54 -9.82
N THR A 96 3.24 6.60 -9.77
CA THR A 96 4.34 6.74 -8.82
C THR A 96 3.82 6.77 -7.38
N ARG A 97 2.69 7.44 -7.13
CA ARG A 97 2.05 7.51 -5.81
C ARG A 97 1.68 6.11 -5.30
N LEU A 98 1.01 5.31 -6.13
CA LEU A 98 0.64 3.93 -5.75
C LEU A 98 1.88 3.09 -5.50
N LEU A 99 2.84 3.09 -6.42
CA LEU A 99 4.05 2.28 -6.30
C LEU A 99 4.88 2.65 -5.07
N ASN A 100 4.98 3.94 -4.76
CA ASN A 100 5.65 4.42 -3.56
C ASN A 100 4.91 3.99 -2.29
N ALA A 101 3.57 4.03 -2.28
CA ALA A 101 2.79 3.55 -1.15
C ALA A 101 2.98 2.04 -0.92
N MET A 102 2.95 1.23 -2.00
CA MET A 102 3.21 -0.20 -1.94
C MET A 102 4.61 -0.51 -1.41
N SER A 103 5.63 0.13 -1.98
CA SER A 103 7.03 -0.06 -1.58
C SER A 103 7.31 0.41 -0.14
N SER A 104 6.73 1.54 0.26
CA SER A 104 6.94 2.14 1.58
C SER A 104 6.17 1.45 2.70
N LEU A 105 5.13 0.66 2.39
CA LEU A 105 4.29 0.01 3.39
C LEU A 105 5.11 -0.92 4.30
N GLN A 106 6.02 -1.70 3.71
CA GLN A 106 6.90 -2.61 4.46
C GLN A 106 7.84 -1.86 5.41
N GLY A 107 8.52 -0.84 4.91
CA GLY A 107 9.38 0.01 5.74
C GLY A 107 8.60 0.72 6.85
N SER A 108 7.39 1.20 6.54
CA SER A 108 6.52 1.86 7.52
C SER A 108 6.10 0.91 8.64
N TRP A 109 5.79 -0.35 8.31
CA TRP A 109 5.49 -1.36 9.31
C TRP A 109 6.67 -1.68 10.22
N ARG A 110 7.87 -1.84 9.65
CA ARG A 110 9.10 -2.06 10.45
C ARG A 110 9.36 -0.90 11.39
N TYR A 111 9.23 0.33 10.88
CA TYR A 111 9.40 1.53 11.68
C TYR A 111 8.35 1.62 12.80
N TYR A 112 7.08 1.33 12.50
CA TYR A 112 6.03 1.25 13.52
C TYR A 112 6.32 0.20 14.58
N GLN A 113 6.73 -1.01 14.20
CA GLN A 113 7.06 -2.09 15.15
C GLN A 113 8.19 -1.66 16.09
N MET A 114 9.29 -1.11 15.54
CA MET A 114 10.40 -0.60 16.34
C MET A 114 9.94 0.49 17.34
N MET A 115 9.10 1.43 16.89
CA MET A 115 8.59 2.50 17.75
C MET A 115 7.62 1.96 18.81
N PHE A 116 6.82 0.95 18.46
CA PHE A 116 5.89 0.29 19.36
C PHE A 116 6.63 -0.46 20.46
N ASP A 117 7.64 -1.27 20.12
CA ASP A 117 8.44 -2.02 21.08
C ASP A 117 9.15 -1.08 22.07
N ARG A 118 9.70 0.02 21.54
CA ARG A 118 10.31 1.07 22.38
C ARG A 118 9.29 1.73 23.30
N TYR A 119 8.11 2.05 22.78
CA TYR A 119 7.02 2.64 23.56
C TYR A 119 6.60 1.72 24.72
N ILE A 120 6.37 0.43 24.45
CA ILE A 120 6.01 -0.56 25.48
C ILE A 120 7.11 -0.67 26.55
N LYS A 121 8.38 -0.71 26.14
CA LYS A 121 9.51 -0.79 27.08
C LYS A 121 9.56 0.41 28.04
N VAL A 122 9.30 1.61 27.54
CA VAL A 122 9.36 2.84 28.35
C VAL A 122 8.06 3.10 29.13
N GLN A 123 6.91 2.63 28.62
CA GLN A 123 5.62 2.75 29.30
C GLN A 123 5.61 2.03 30.65
N LYS A 124 6.29 0.89 30.76
CA LYS A 124 6.49 0.19 32.04
C LYS A 124 7.14 1.05 33.12
N ASN A 125 7.92 2.05 32.71
CA ASN A 125 8.63 2.96 33.61
C ASN A 125 7.96 4.34 33.75
N GLY A 126 6.72 4.50 33.26
CA GLY A 126 5.94 5.74 33.37
C GLY A 126 6.41 6.92 32.50
N LYS A 127 7.41 6.74 31.62
CA LYS A 127 8.05 7.82 30.84
C LYS A 127 7.65 7.86 29.35
N ALA A 128 6.51 7.27 28.98
CA ALA A 128 6.16 7.03 27.57
C ALA A 128 5.58 8.23 26.81
N SER A 129 5.24 9.33 27.49
CA SER A 129 4.61 10.51 26.88
C SER A 129 5.43 11.07 25.71
N GLY A 130 6.75 11.16 25.86
CA GLY A 130 7.65 11.66 24.80
C GLY A 130 7.73 10.77 23.56
N LEU A 131 7.42 9.48 23.67
CA LEU A 131 7.45 8.53 22.54
C LEU A 131 6.12 8.39 21.82
N LYS A 132 5.03 8.87 22.44
CA LYS A 132 3.68 8.75 21.90
C LYS A 132 3.55 9.44 20.54
N LYS A 133 4.15 10.62 20.38
CA LYS A 133 4.15 11.36 19.12
C LYS A 133 4.82 10.58 17.99
N SER A 134 6.03 10.06 18.22
CA SER A 134 6.75 9.27 17.22
C SER A 134 6.05 7.95 16.88
N LEU A 135 5.40 7.30 17.85
CA LEU A 135 4.57 6.12 17.60
C LEU A 135 3.33 6.48 16.76
N ASP A 136 2.71 7.62 17.02
CA ASP A 136 1.57 8.12 16.25
C ASP A 136 1.96 8.46 14.81
N ASP A 137 3.10 9.10 14.61
CA ASP A 137 3.63 9.40 13.27
C ASP A 137 3.93 8.12 12.50
N ALA A 138 4.52 7.11 13.16
CA ALA A 138 4.78 5.81 12.56
C ALA A 138 3.48 5.08 12.18
N ALA A 139 2.46 5.12 13.05
CA ALA A 139 1.15 4.57 12.77
C ALA A 139 0.46 5.30 11.60
N CYS A 140 0.59 6.62 11.52
CA CYS A 140 0.04 7.41 10.40
C CYS A 140 0.69 7.06 9.06
N ARG A 141 2.01 6.82 9.01
CA ARG A 141 2.69 6.37 7.77
C ARG A 141 2.12 5.04 7.26
N VAL A 142 1.89 4.09 8.16
CA VAL A 142 1.23 2.82 7.81
C VAL A 142 -0.17 3.07 7.27
N ALA A 143 -1.00 3.84 7.99
CA ALA A 143 -2.38 4.11 7.61
C ALA A 143 -2.49 4.84 6.26
N VAL A 144 -1.62 5.81 5.98
CA VAL A 144 -1.58 6.54 4.71
C VAL A 144 -1.23 5.63 3.54
N ASN A 145 -0.22 4.77 3.70
CA ASN A 145 0.16 3.81 2.66
C ASN A 145 -0.95 2.80 2.40
N GLN A 146 -1.53 2.21 3.45
CA GLN A 146 -2.69 1.32 3.34
C GLN A 146 -3.83 2.01 2.60
N LYS A 147 -4.20 3.22 3.01
CA LYS A 147 -5.33 3.95 2.41
C LYS A 147 -5.08 4.33 0.96
N THR A 148 -3.86 4.71 0.62
CA THR A 148 -3.47 5.02 -0.77
C THR A 148 -3.60 3.77 -1.66
N ILE A 149 -3.15 2.61 -1.19
CA ILE A 149 -3.30 1.34 -1.92
C ILE A 149 -4.79 0.98 -2.04
N GLU A 150 -5.56 1.11 -0.97
CA GLU A 150 -7.01 0.83 -1.00
C GLU A 150 -7.79 1.66 -2.00
N LEU A 151 -7.43 2.92 -2.17
CA LEU A 151 -8.12 3.84 -3.07
C LEU A 151 -7.75 3.61 -4.53
N TYR A 152 -6.46 3.39 -4.81
CA TYR A 152 -5.95 3.53 -6.16
C TYR A 152 -5.46 2.22 -6.78
N TYR A 153 -5.31 1.13 -6.01
CA TYR A 153 -4.64 -0.06 -6.51
C TYR A 153 -5.27 -0.60 -7.79
N GLN A 154 -6.57 -0.87 -7.79
CA GLN A 154 -7.21 -1.58 -8.90
C GLN A 154 -7.16 -0.79 -10.21
N GLU A 155 -7.64 0.45 -10.19
CA GLU A 155 -7.64 1.32 -11.38
C GLU A 155 -6.23 1.52 -11.96
N VAL A 156 -5.26 1.82 -11.09
CA VAL A 156 -3.89 2.13 -11.52
C VAL A 156 -3.13 0.87 -11.93
N SER A 157 -3.33 -0.26 -11.24
CA SER A 157 -2.70 -1.53 -11.63
C SER A 157 -3.19 -1.97 -13.01
N ASP A 158 -4.50 -1.86 -13.25
CA ASP A 158 -5.10 -2.26 -14.52
C ASP A 158 -4.61 -1.33 -15.64
N SER A 159 -4.54 -0.02 -15.38
CA SER A 159 -3.95 0.94 -16.33
C SER A 159 -2.49 0.61 -16.66
N ILE A 160 -1.64 0.37 -15.65
CA ILE A 160 -0.22 0.03 -15.86
C ILE A 160 -0.06 -1.26 -16.69
N ILE A 161 -0.84 -2.30 -16.37
CA ILE A 161 -0.79 -3.59 -17.07
C ILE A 161 -1.26 -3.43 -18.52
N ASN A 162 -2.42 -2.80 -18.73
CA ASN A 162 -3.00 -2.62 -20.05
C ASN A 162 -2.08 -1.78 -20.96
N GLU A 163 -1.55 -0.66 -20.47
CA GLU A 163 -0.65 0.20 -21.25
C GLU A 163 0.65 -0.52 -21.62
N HIS A 164 1.21 -1.30 -20.70
CA HIS A 164 2.39 -2.11 -20.97
C HIS A 164 2.13 -3.20 -22.04
N GLU A 165 1.00 -3.90 -21.94
CA GLU A 165 0.61 -4.96 -22.87
C GLU A 165 0.26 -4.40 -24.26
N MET A 166 -0.49 -3.30 -24.33
CA MET A 166 -0.83 -2.62 -25.58
C MET A 166 0.44 -2.12 -26.29
N ALA A 167 1.34 -1.45 -25.57
CA ALA A 167 2.59 -0.96 -26.14
C ALA A 167 3.51 -2.10 -26.60
N SER A 168 3.61 -3.18 -25.81
CA SER A 168 4.38 -4.38 -26.17
C SER A 168 3.81 -5.07 -27.41
N SER A 169 2.49 -5.23 -27.47
CA SER A 169 1.78 -5.82 -28.61
C SER A 169 1.93 -4.98 -29.87
N ALA A 170 1.89 -3.65 -29.76
CA ALA A 170 2.09 -2.75 -30.89
C ALA A 170 3.52 -2.87 -31.47
N VAL A 171 4.55 -2.94 -30.62
CA VAL A 171 5.93 -3.16 -31.06
C VAL A 171 6.07 -4.52 -31.77
N ASN A 172 5.56 -5.58 -31.16
CA ASN A 172 5.65 -6.94 -31.71
C ASN A 172 4.94 -7.04 -33.07
N ARG A 173 3.71 -6.52 -33.17
CA ARG A 173 2.97 -6.47 -34.44
C ARG A 173 3.73 -5.76 -35.55
N ILE A 174 4.39 -4.64 -35.27
CA ILE A 174 5.20 -3.94 -36.28
C ILE A 174 6.44 -4.75 -36.66
N ASN A 175 7.11 -5.39 -35.69
CA ASN A 175 8.26 -6.24 -35.96
C ASN A 175 7.89 -7.48 -36.79
N ASP A 176 6.71 -8.06 -36.55
CA ASP A 176 6.19 -9.21 -37.29
C ASP A 176 5.77 -8.82 -38.71
N GLN A 177 5.11 -7.66 -38.87
CA GLN A 177 4.76 -7.09 -40.18
C GLN A 177 6.01 -6.74 -41.00
N CYS A 178 7.02 -6.15 -40.36
CA CYS A 178 8.29 -5.79 -40.98
C CYS A 178 9.39 -6.79 -40.62
N ARG A 179 9.15 -8.08 -40.89
CA ARG A 179 10.06 -9.16 -40.53
C ARG A 179 11.44 -8.96 -41.16
N GLN A 180 12.47 -8.94 -40.33
CA GLN A 180 13.84 -8.77 -40.78
C GLN A 180 14.29 -9.97 -41.65
N PRO A 181 14.94 -9.74 -42.80
CA PRO A 181 15.51 -10.81 -43.60
C PRO A 181 16.59 -11.57 -42.83
N ASN A 182 16.68 -12.89 -43.03
CA ASN A 182 17.80 -13.71 -42.59
C ASN A 182 19.05 -13.44 -43.45
N GLU A 183 20.20 -14.04 -43.10
CA GLU A 183 21.50 -13.81 -43.77
C GLU A 183 21.44 -14.00 -45.30
N THR A 184 20.70 -15.01 -45.79
CA THR A 184 20.47 -15.25 -47.23
C THR A 184 19.43 -14.31 -47.86
N GLY A 185 18.62 -13.64 -47.04
CA GLY A 185 17.68 -12.59 -47.43
C GLY A 185 18.34 -11.22 -47.57
N TRP A 186 19.53 -11.01 -47.00
CA TRP A 186 20.33 -9.78 -47.18
C TRP A 186 21.04 -9.75 -48.52
N THR A 187 21.46 -10.92 -49.03
CA THR A 187 22.08 -11.06 -50.35
C THR A 187 21.05 -10.92 -51.50
N ASN A 188 19.75 -11.04 -51.21
CA ASN A 188 18.64 -10.77 -52.13
C ASN A 188 18.10 -9.33 -51.95
N SER A 189 18.46 -8.43 -52.86
CA SER A 189 18.22 -6.99 -52.68
C SER A 189 16.75 -6.59 -52.49
N ASP A 190 15.79 -7.32 -53.07
CA ASP A 190 14.38 -6.92 -53.05
C ASP A 190 13.69 -7.17 -51.71
N ARG A 191 14.06 -8.26 -51.01
CA ARG A 191 13.57 -8.52 -49.64
C ARG A 191 14.12 -7.49 -48.66
N ALA A 192 15.40 -7.15 -48.79
CA ALA A 192 16.02 -6.08 -48.00
C ALA A 192 15.37 -4.71 -48.27
N LYS A 193 15.15 -4.36 -49.55
CA LYS A 193 14.43 -3.12 -49.93
C LYS A 193 13.00 -3.08 -49.39
N ALA A 194 12.27 -4.20 -49.47
CA ALA A 194 10.91 -4.30 -48.94
C ALA A 194 10.87 -4.11 -47.41
N TRP A 195 11.84 -4.70 -46.70
CA TRP A 195 12.00 -4.50 -45.26
C TRP A 195 12.29 -3.04 -44.89
N VAL A 196 13.26 -2.40 -45.57
CA VAL A 196 13.58 -0.98 -45.33
C VAL A 196 12.35 -0.11 -45.55
N LYS A 197 11.63 -0.30 -46.67
CA LYS A 197 10.39 0.43 -46.96
C LYS A 197 9.32 0.20 -45.89
N CYS A 198 9.15 -1.04 -45.41
CA CYS A 198 8.20 -1.36 -44.33
C CYS A 198 8.57 -0.62 -43.03
N ARG A 199 9.84 -0.68 -42.65
CA ARG A 199 10.36 -0.02 -41.44
C ARG A 199 10.20 1.49 -41.51
N ASP A 200 10.52 2.11 -42.64
CA ASP A 200 10.40 3.56 -42.81
C ASP A 200 8.95 4.03 -42.72
N ARG A 201 8.02 3.29 -43.34
CA ARG A 201 6.58 3.55 -43.23
C ARG A 201 6.08 3.46 -41.78
N ASN A 202 6.58 2.49 -41.01
CA ASN A 202 6.16 2.26 -39.63
C ASN A 202 7.00 3.00 -38.58
N ARG A 203 8.04 3.74 -38.98
CA ARG A 203 9.05 4.31 -38.07
C ARG A 203 8.45 5.14 -36.94
N LYS A 204 7.48 6.02 -37.26
CA LYS A 204 6.83 6.90 -36.25
C LYS A 204 6.04 6.08 -35.24
N ALA A 205 5.20 5.16 -35.71
CA ALA A 205 4.39 4.29 -34.86
C ALA A 205 5.26 3.37 -33.99
N HIS A 206 6.32 2.81 -34.56
CA HIS A 206 7.28 1.96 -33.84
C HIS A 206 8.01 2.73 -32.74
N ASN A 207 8.48 3.94 -33.04
CA ASN A 207 9.15 4.80 -32.05
C ASN A 207 8.19 5.19 -30.91
N GLN A 208 6.95 5.54 -31.23
CA GLN A 208 5.92 5.85 -30.23
C GLN A 208 5.61 4.65 -29.34
N ALA A 209 5.36 3.48 -29.95
CA ALA A 209 5.08 2.25 -29.21
C ALA A 209 6.26 1.85 -28.32
N ASN A 210 7.50 1.98 -28.81
CA ASN A 210 8.70 1.73 -28.00
C ASN A 210 8.87 2.72 -26.85
N ARG A 211 8.54 4.01 -27.06
CA ARG A 211 8.58 5.01 -25.99
C ARG A 211 7.60 4.64 -24.88
N LEU A 212 6.34 4.36 -25.24
CA LEU A 212 5.31 3.94 -24.29
C LEU A 212 5.68 2.64 -23.59
N LYS A 213 6.20 1.65 -24.34
CA LYS A 213 6.67 0.39 -23.77
C LYS A 213 7.74 0.65 -22.71
N ARG A 214 8.77 1.45 -23.00
CA ARG A 214 9.84 1.77 -22.04
C ARG A 214 9.30 2.47 -20.80
N GLU A 215 8.41 3.44 -20.99
CA GLU A 215 7.78 4.19 -19.89
C GLU A 215 7.00 3.26 -18.96
N TYR A 216 6.11 2.44 -19.52
CA TYR A 216 5.25 1.55 -18.73
C TYR A 216 5.94 0.26 -18.27
N SER A 217 7.02 -0.18 -18.92
CA SER A 217 7.81 -1.33 -18.43
C SER A 217 8.36 -1.06 -17.04
N GLY A 218 8.85 0.16 -16.76
CA GLY A 218 9.33 0.53 -15.42
C GLY A 218 8.24 0.36 -14.36
N TYR A 219 7.07 0.97 -14.59
CA TYR A 219 5.93 0.84 -13.68
C TYR A 219 5.43 -0.61 -13.56
N TYR A 220 5.36 -1.34 -14.66
CA TYR A 220 4.90 -2.73 -14.69
C TYR A 220 5.81 -3.63 -13.83
N PHE A 221 7.12 -3.56 -14.02
CA PHE A 221 8.05 -4.38 -13.25
C PHE A 221 8.06 -4.02 -11.77
N SER A 222 8.01 -2.73 -11.44
CA SER A 222 7.84 -2.29 -10.04
C SER A 222 6.53 -2.79 -9.44
N LEU A 223 5.41 -2.68 -10.16
CA LEU A 223 4.12 -3.20 -9.70
C LEU A 223 4.18 -4.69 -9.41
N MET A 224 4.70 -5.49 -10.34
CA MET A 224 4.81 -6.95 -10.17
C MET A 224 5.73 -7.32 -9.00
N GLN A 225 6.84 -6.61 -8.83
CA GLN A 225 7.74 -6.80 -7.71
C GLN A 225 7.06 -6.49 -6.37
N GLU A 226 6.38 -5.36 -6.24
CA GLU A 226 5.71 -4.99 -5.00
C GLU A 226 4.50 -5.89 -4.71
N ARG A 227 3.73 -6.31 -5.73
CA ARG A 227 2.66 -7.31 -5.58
C ARG A 227 3.19 -8.61 -5.00
N LYS A 228 4.30 -9.12 -5.53
CA LYS A 228 4.93 -10.34 -5.03
C LYS A 228 5.27 -10.25 -3.54
N LYS A 229 5.78 -9.11 -3.06
CA LYS A 229 6.06 -8.89 -1.64
C LYS A 229 4.79 -8.87 -0.79
N LEU A 230 3.75 -8.18 -1.26
CA LEU A 230 2.49 -8.01 -0.52
C LEU A 230 1.59 -9.26 -0.54
N PHE A 231 1.83 -10.22 -1.43
CA PHE A 231 1.16 -11.54 -1.40
C PHE A 231 1.67 -12.46 -0.29
N SER A 232 2.90 -12.27 0.17
CA SER A 232 3.44 -13.03 1.29
C SER A 232 3.01 -12.41 2.63
N PRO A 233 2.92 -13.20 3.71
CA PRO A 233 2.73 -12.68 5.05
C PRO A 233 3.80 -11.65 5.43
N ARG A 234 3.40 -10.56 6.08
CA ARG A 234 4.33 -9.53 6.60
C ARG A 234 5.49 -10.09 7.43
N SER A 235 5.27 -11.18 8.18
CA SER A 235 6.31 -11.83 9.00
C SER A 235 7.46 -12.43 8.18
N GLN A 236 7.20 -12.79 6.92
CA GLN A 236 8.18 -13.35 5.98
C GLN A 236 8.92 -12.29 5.17
N ALA A 237 8.48 -11.04 5.23
CA ALA A 237 9.09 -9.92 4.53
C ALA A 237 10.30 -9.38 5.35
N ARG A 238 11.37 -10.16 5.43
CA ARG A 238 12.68 -9.76 5.98
C ARG A 238 13.60 -9.28 4.88
#